data_AF-A0A8K0HJF0-F1
#
_entry.id   AF-A0A8K0HJF0-F1
#
_cell.length_a   1.000
_cell.length_b   1.000
_cell.length_c   1.000
_cell.angle_alpha   90.00
_cell.angle_beta   90.00
_cell.angle_gamma   90.00
#
_symmetry.space_group_name_H-M   'P 1'
#
loop_
_entity.id
_entity.type
_entity.pdbx_description
1 polymer ?
#
loop_
_entity_poly.entity_id
_entity_poly.type
_entity_poly.pdbx_seq_one_letter_code
_entity_poly.pdbx_strand_id
1 'polypeptide(L)'
;MKYLNIFSPLLLLALVLICYSLLLQPSYGVPSEILLAICSNTTNQKQCESILTNEPATSTADLYKLSLISTELLQKQAKSNLQTYKEFRENTTSSHDAALKKAFDDCIEDYEGAESHIEIARQLSLKGRYQETFDKFSLALKLAEHCLAGIPLNNNHSVSCTSGPYNSFSLLIEISENVNRLLA
;
A
#
# COMPACT_ATOMS: atom_id res chain seq x y z
N MET A 1 70.11 -10.03 3.29
CA MET A 1 68.78 -9.85 3.89
C MET A 1 67.79 -9.45 2.79
N LYS A 2 66.99 -10.39 2.28
CA LYS A 2 65.93 -10.15 1.28
C LYS A 2 64.68 -10.92 1.71
N TYR A 3 63.95 -10.38 2.68
CA TYR A 3 62.62 -10.88 3.08
C TYR A 3 61.75 -9.70 3.49
N LEU A 4 61.39 -8.85 2.53
CA LEU A 4 60.33 -7.84 2.71
C LEU A 4 59.62 -7.66 1.37
N ASN A 5 58.53 -8.41 1.17
CA ASN A 5 57.35 -8.09 0.34
C ASN A 5 56.50 -9.34 -0.01
N ILE A 6 56.22 -10.20 0.98
CA ILE A 6 55.24 -11.30 0.86
C ILE A 6 54.00 -11.03 1.75
N PHE A 7 53.87 -9.82 2.29
CA PHE A 7 52.58 -9.35 2.82
C PHE A 7 51.72 -8.87 1.63
N SER A 8 50.62 -9.49 1.22
CA SER A 8 50.07 -10.84 1.40
C SER A 8 48.86 -10.79 0.48
N PRO A 9 48.95 -11.16 -0.81
CA PRO A 9 47.78 -11.20 -1.69
C PRO A 9 46.65 -12.08 -1.10
N LEU A 10 47.02 -13.03 -0.23
CA LEU A 10 46.12 -13.81 0.63
C LEU A 10 45.34 -12.96 1.65
N LEU A 11 45.98 -11.98 2.30
CA LEU A 11 45.32 -11.06 3.25
C LEU A 11 44.30 -10.17 2.53
N LEU A 12 44.64 -9.71 1.33
CA LEU A 12 43.77 -8.88 0.49
C LEU A 12 42.55 -9.68 0.00
N LEU A 13 42.76 -10.94 -0.43
CA LEU A 13 41.68 -11.86 -0.80
C LEU A 13 40.77 -12.18 0.39
N ALA A 14 41.34 -12.41 1.58
CA ALA A 14 40.57 -12.66 2.79
C ALA A 14 39.69 -11.44 3.18
N LEU A 15 40.22 -10.22 3.06
CA LEU A 15 39.46 -8.98 3.29
C LEU A 15 38.30 -8.82 2.30
N VAL A 16 38.51 -9.13 1.02
CA VAL A 16 37.45 -9.08 0.00
C VAL A 16 36.35 -10.11 0.29
N LEU A 17 36.72 -11.34 0.71
CA LEU A 17 35.76 -12.39 1.06
C LEU A 17 34.96 -12.04 2.34
N ILE A 18 35.59 -11.40 3.33
CA ILE A 18 34.92 -10.92 4.54
C ILE A 18 33.93 -9.78 4.19
N CYS A 19 34.34 -8.83 3.33
CA CYS A 19 33.41 -7.79 2.86
C CYS A 19 32.24 -8.37 2.05
N TYR A 20 32.49 -9.36 1.19
CA TYR A 20 31.44 -10.00 0.41
C TYR A 20 30.45 -10.79 1.27
N SER A 21 30.92 -11.45 2.32
CA SER A 21 30.06 -12.17 3.27
C SER A 21 29.25 -11.22 4.17
N LEU A 22 29.75 -10.02 4.46
CA LEU A 22 28.97 -8.96 5.13
C LEU A 22 27.90 -8.32 4.22
N LEU A 23 28.08 -8.37 2.89
CA LEU A 23 27.07 -7.94 1.92
C LEU A 23 25.97 -8.99 1.69
N LEU A 24 26.25 -10.26 2.00
CA LEU A 24 25.29 -11.38 1.95
C LEU A 24 24.55 -11.57 3.28
N GLN A 25 24.17 -10.49 3.97
CA GLN A 25 23.22 -10.65 5.07
C GLN A 25 21.89 -11.11 4.49
N PRO A 26 21.39 -12.31 4.85
CA PRO A 26 20.03 -12.67 4.50
C PRO A 26 19.11 -11.62 5.09
N SER A 27 18.41 -10.88 4.23
CA SER A 27 17.29 -10.04 4.65
C SER A 27 16.24 -11.01 5.17
N TYR A 28 16.23 -11.25 6.48
CA TYR A 28 15.18 -12.02 7.11
C TYR A 28 13.92 -11.18 6.97
N GLY A 29 13.10 -11.53 5.98
CA GLY A 29 11.79 -10.93 5.80
C GLY A 29 10.96 -11.06 7.07
N VAL A 30 9.88 -10.29 7.16
CA VAL A 30 8.91 -10.38 8.23
C VAL A 30 8.50 -11.86 8.44
N PRO A 31 8.63 -12.41 9.66
CA PRO A 31 8.21 -13.78 9.95
C PRO A 31 6.73 -13.99 9.60
N SER A 32 6.37 -15.22 9.19
CA SER A 32 5.00 -15.57 8.81
C SER A 32 3.98 -15.24 9.92
N GLU A 33 4.39 -15.42 11.17
CA GLU A 33 3.59 -15.13 12.36
C GLU A 33 3.22 -13.65 12.47
N ILE A 34 4.13 -12.76 12.04
CA ILE A 34 3.87 -11.31 12.04
C ILE A 34 2.94 -10.93 10.88
N LEU A 35 3.09 -11.55 9.70
CA LEU A 35 2.13 -11.37 8.60
C LEU A 35 0.72 -11.84 9.00
N LEU A 36 0.62 -12.99 9.67
CA LEU A 36 -0.64 -13.49 10.22
C LEU A 36 -1.23 -12.52 11.24
N ALA A 37 -0.43 -11.95 12.14
CA ALA A 37 -0.89 -10.97 13.12
C ALA A 37 -1.38 -9.66 12.46
N ILE A 38 -0.74 -9.21 11.38
CA ILE A 38 -1.20 -8.06 10.59
C ILE A 38 -2.56 -8.37 9.97
N CYS A 39 -2.71 -9.54 9.35
CA CYS A 39 -3.92 -9.91 8.63
C CYS A 39 -5.08 -10.33 9.53
N SER A 40 -4.83 -10.83 10.74
CA SER A 40 -5.91 -11.23 11.67
C SER A 40 -6.73 -10.06 12.20
N ASN A 41 -6.19 -8.83 12.11
CA ASN A 41 -6.88 -7.58 12.47
C ASN A 41 -7.54 -6.90 11.27
N THR A 42 -7.78 -7.63 10.17
CA THR A 42 -8.48 -7.09 8.99
C THR A 42 -9.87 -7.72 8.85
N THR A 43 -10.76 -7.01 8.14
CA THR A 43 -12.10 -7.47 7.79
C THR A 43 -12.08 -8.69 6.87
N ASN A 44 -10.98 -8.92 6.13
CA ASN A 44 -10.78 -10.10 5.30
C ASN A 44 -9.34 -10.64 5.37
N GLN A 45 -9.06 -11.43 6.41
CA GLN A 45 -7.76 -12.04 6.66
C GLN A 45 -7.19 -12.78 5.43
N LYS A 46 -7.99 -13.63 4.77
CA LYS A 46 -7.53 -14.41 3.62
C LYS A 46 -7.10 -13.53 2.45
N GLN A 47 -7.85 -12.46 2.19
CA GLN A 47 -7.52 -11.52 1.14
C GLN A 47 -6.29 -10.69 1.51
N CYS A 48 -6.14 -10.28 2.78
CA CYS A 48 -4.92 -9.64 3.28
C CYS A 48 -3.68 -10.52 3.05
N GLU A 49 -3.74 -11.78 3.48
CA GLU A 49 -2.64 -12.73 3.30
C GLU A 49 -2.30 -12.89 1.82
N SER A 50 -3.32 -13.05 0.96
CA SER A 50 -3.12 -13.14 -0.48
C SER A 50 -2.48 -11.89 -1.08
N ILE A 51 -2.89 -10.69 -0.67
CA ILE A 51 -2.31 -9.43 -1.14
C ILE A 51 -0.81 -9.37 -0.77
N LEU A 52 -0.49 -9.63 0.50
CA LEU A 52 0.88 -9.50 1.00
C LEU A 52 1.81 -10.57 0.43
N THR A 53 1.34 -11.82 0.29
CA THR A 53 2.14 -12.92 -0.24
C THR A 53 2.34 -12.86 -1.75
N ASN A 54 1.39 -12.30 -2.50
CA ASN A 54 1.52 -12.12 -3.95
C ASN A 54 2.42 -10.95 -4.33
N GLU A 55 2.71 -10.03 -3.41
CA GLU A 55 3.63 -8.92 -3.64
C GLU A 55 5.08 -9.41 -3.41
N PRO A 56 5.91 -9.56 -4.47
CA PRO A 56 7.22 -10.20 -4.34
C PRO A 56 8.15 -9.47 -3.37
N ALA A 57 8.01 -8.15 -3.26
CA ALA A 57 8.79 -7.31 -2.37
C ALA A 57 8.57 -7.64 -0.88
N THR A 58 7.42 -8.20 -0.50
CA THR A 58 7.08 -8.56 0.89
C THR A 58 7.97 -9.67 1.44
N SER A 59 8.40 -10.61 0.60
CA SER A 59 9.15 -11.82 1.02
C SER A 59 10.48 -11.53 1.73
N THR A 60 11.08 -10.37 1.47
CA THR A 60 12.35 -9.93 2.06
C THR A 60 12.23 -8.61 2.82
N ALA A 61 11.02 -8.06 2.90
CA ALA A 61 10.77 -6.80 3.58
C ALA A 61 10.92 -6.98 5.10
N ASP A 62 11.57 -6.04 5.77
CA ASP A 62 11.38 -5.83 7.21
C ASP A 62 10.07 -5.04 7.44
N LEU A 63 9.69 -4.79 8.70
CA LEU A 63 8.46 -4.07 9.01
C LEU A 63 8.42 -2.66 8.38
N TYR A 64 9.56 -1.97 8.32
CA TYR A 64 9.64 -0.65 7.70
C TYR A 64 9.36 -0.71 6.20
N LYS A 65 10.02 -1.61 5.46
CA LYS A 65 9.75 -1.82 4.04
C LYS A 65 8.31 -2.28 3.83
N LEU A 66 7.78 -3.11 4.72
CA LEU A 66 6.39 -3.56 4.65
C LEU A 66 5.39 -2.40 4.81
N SER A 67 5.68 -1.41 5.67
CA SER A 67 4.90 -0.17 5.80
C SER A 67 4.86 0.63 4.50
N LEU A 68 6.00 0.74 3.83
CA LEU A 68 6.08 1.42 2.54
C LEU A 68 5.34 0.64 1.45
N ILE A 69 5.55 -0.68 1.38
CA ILE A 69 4.88 -1.57 0.42
C ILE A 69 3.36 -1.51 0.58
N SER A 70 2.83 -1.61 1.81
CA SER A 70 1.38 -1.55 2.04
C SER A 70 0.80 -0.20 1.63
N THR A 71 1.50 0.90 1.95
CA THR A 71 1.10 2.25 1.54
C THR A 71 1.15 2.41 0.01
N GLU A 72 2.14 1.84 -0.68
CA GLU A 72 2.25 1.85 -2.14
C GLU A 72 1.14 1.03 -2.81
N LEU A 73 0.79 -0.13 -2.24
CA LEU A 73 -0.36 -0.93 -2.70
C LEU A 73 -1.66 -0.13 -2.56
N LEU A 74 -1.86 0.53 -1.42
CA LEU A 74 -2.99 1.43 -1.19
C LEU A 74 -3.03 2.58 -2.21
N GLN A 75 -1.89 3.20 -2.51
CA GLN A 75 -1.80 4.26 -3.52
C GLN A 75 -2.12 3.75 -4.93
N LYS A 76 -1.65 2.55 -5.30
CA LYS A 76 -2.00 1.91 -6.58
C LYS A 76 -3.50 1.63 -6.67
N GLN A 77 -4.12 1.17 -5.57
CA GLN A 77 -5.57 0.95 -5.54
C GLN A 77 -6.35 2.26 -5.67
N ALA A 78 -5.92 3.33 -5.00
CA ALA A 78 -6.52 4.67 -5.13
C ALA A 78 -6.54 5.13 -6.59
N LYS A 79 -5.38 5.04 -7.27
CA LYS A 79 -5.23 5.38 -8.69
C LYS A 79 -6.11 4.53 -9.60
N SER A 80 -6.18 3.23 -9.32
CA SER A 80 -7.05 2.32 -10.07
C SER A 80 -8.52 2.75 -9.93
N ASN A 81 -8.96 3.06 -8.71
CA ASN A 81 -10.33 3.49 -8.45
C ASN A 81 -10.63 4.83 -9.13
N LEU A 82 -9.72 5.80 -9.03
CA LEU A 82 -9.82 7.09 -9.74
C LEU A 82 -10.01 6.89 -11.25
N GLN A 83 -9.21 6.02 -11.86
CA GLN A 83 -9.30 5.72 -13.28
C GLN A 83 -10.64 5.04 -13.63
N THR A 84 -11.10 4.11 -12.80
CA THR A 84 -12.41 3.49 -12.96
C THR A 84 -13.54 4.52 -12.92
N TYR A 85 -13.52 5.48 -12.00
CA TYR A 85 -14.54 6.53 -11.94
C TYR A 85 -14.47 7.51 -13.12
N LYS A 86 -13.27 7.80 -13.64
CA LYS A 86 -13.11 8.54 -14.91
C LYS A 86 -13.79 7.81 -16.07
N GLU A 87 -13.57 6.51 -16.19
CA GLU A 87 -14.20 5.68 -17.22
C GLU A 87 -15.73 5.61 -17.05
N PHE A 88 -16.23 5.46 -15.82
CA PHE A 88 -17.66 5.48 -15.54
C PHE A 88 -18.30 6.83 -15.92
N ARG A 89 -17.64 7.94 -15.58
CA ARG A 89 -18.08 9.29 -15.96
C ARG A 89 -18.13 9.46 -17.48
N GLU A 90 -17.13 9.00 -18.21
CA GLU A 90 -17.05 9.10 -19.68
C GLU A 90 -18.12 8.26 -20.36
N ASN A 91 -18.35 7.03 -19.88
CA ASN A 91 -19.36 6.11 -20.42
C ASN A 91 -20.80 6.52 -20.08
N THR A 92 -20.99 7.43 -19.12
CA THR A 92 -22.30 8.01 -18.80
C THR A 92 -22.67 9.08 -19.82
N THR A 93 -23.41 8.67 -20.86
CA THR A 93 -23.71 9.46 -22.07
C THR A 93 -25.11 10.07 -22.11
N SER A 94 -26.05 9.63 -21.28
CA SER A 94 -27.43 10.12 -21.32
C SER A 94 -27.59 11.40 -20.48
N SER A 95 -28.33 12.38 -21.00
CA SER A 95 -28.72 13.58 -20.24
C SER A 95 -29.66 13.27 -19.07
N HIS A 96 -30.29 12.09 -19.08
CA HIS A 96 -31.12 11.59 -17.98
C HIS A 96 -30.29 11.06 -16.80
N ASP A 97 -28.98 10.85 -16.98
CA ASP A 97 -28.04 10.39 -15.94
C ASP A 97 -27.17 11.53 -15.38
N ALA A 98 -27.61 12.78 -15.50
CA ALA A 98 -26.84 13.95 -15.02
C ALA A 98 -26.44 13.84 -13.53
N ALA A 99 -27.34 13.29 -12.70
CA ALA A 99 -27.05 13.04 -11.29
C ALA A 99 -25.95 11.98 -11.09
N LEU A 100 -25.97 10.91 -11.89
CA LEU A 100 -24.96 9.86 -11.83
C LEU A 100 -23.61 10.35 -12.34
N LYS A 101 -23.61 11.13 -13.43
CA LYS A 101 -22.39 11.76 -13.95
C LYS A 101 -21.77 12.69 -12.91
N LYS A 102 -22.58 13.48 -12.21
CA LYS A 102 -22.11 14.31 -11.09
C LYS A 102 -21.54 13.45 -9.95
N ALA A 103 -22.21 12.38 -9.56
CA ALA A 103 -21.70 11.49 -8.51
C ALA A 103 -20.33 10.90 -8.87
N PHE A 104 -20.09 10.55 -10.14
CA PHE A 104 -18.76 10.13 -10.59
C PHE A 104 -17.73 11.26 -10.58
N ASP A 105 -18.14 12.51 -10.86
CA ASP A 105 -17.27 13.68 -10.70
C ASP A 105 -16.86 13.89 -9.24
N ASP A 106 -17.81 13.81 -8.31
CA ASP A 106 -17.55 13.90 -6.88
C ASP A 106 -16.59 12.78 -6.43
N CYS A 107 -16.79 11.54 -6.92
CA CYS A 107 -15.89 10.42 -6.68
C CYS A 107 -14.46 10.64 -7.21
N ILE A 108 -14.32 11.27 -8.38
CA ILE A 108 -13.00 11.61 -8.95
C ILE A 108 -12.27 12.56 -7.99
N GLU A 109 -12.94 13.62 -7.53
CA GLU A 109 -12.38 14.58 -6.57
C GLU A 109 -12.03 13.91 -5.24
N ASP A 110 -12.90 13.04 -4.73
CA ASP A 110 -12.67 12.30 -3.49
C ASP A 110 -11.42 11.39 -3.58
N TYR A 111 -11.25 10.66 -4.68
CA TYR A 111 -10.09 9.79 -4.85
C TYR A 111 -8.79 10.57 -5.10
N GLU A 112 -8.84 11.73 -5.76
CA GLU A 112 -7.69 12.65 -5.84
C GLU A 112 -7.28 13.17 -4.45
N GLY A 113 -8.26 13.49 -3.60
CA GLY A 113 -8.04 13.84 -2.19
C GLY A 113 -7.46 12.67 -1.38
N ALA A 114 -7.99 11.46 -1.58
CA ALA A 114 -7.50 10.25 -0.92
C ALA A 114 -6.04 9.96 -1.29
N GLU A 115 -5.68 10.05 -2.58
CA GLU A 115 -4.30 9.92 -3.05
C GLU A 115 -3.37 10.92 -2.37
N SER A 116 -3.80 12.18 -2.22
CA SER A 116 -3.03 13.21 -1.52
C SER A 116 -2.74 12.82 -0.06
N HIS A 117 -3.75 12.33 0.66
CA HIS A 117 -3.58 11.87 2.03
C HIS A 117 -2.69 10.63 2.14
N ILE A 118 -2.82 9.67 1.23
CA ILE A 118 -1.97 8.47 1.18
C ILE A 118 -0.51 8.86 0.92
N GLU A 119 -0.25 9.81 0.01
CA GLU A 119 1.11 10.29 -0.24
C GLU A 119 1.69 10.98 1.01
N ILE A 120 0.90 11.77 1.74
CA ILE A 120 1.34 12.35 3.02
C ILE A 120 1.65 11.24 4.03
N ALA A 121 0.81 10.20 4.13
CA ALA A 121 1.07 9.04 4.99
C ALA A 121 2.40 8.36 4.64
N ARG A 122 2.68 8.16 3.35
CA ARG A 122 3.94 7.62 2.85
C ARG A 122 5.14 8.47 3.28
N GLN A 123 5.03 9.80 3.15
CA GLN A 123 6.07 10.73 3.59
C GLN A 123 6.28 10.72 5.12
N LEU A 124 5.22 10.48 5.89
CA LEU A 124 5.30 10.31 7.34
C LEU A 124 5.99 8.97 7.70
N SER A 125 5.67 7.87 7.04
CA SER A 125 6.37 6.58 7.20
C SER A 125 7.86 6.67 6.89
N LEU A 126 8.24 7.37 5.80
CA LEU A 126 9.65 7.62 5.46
C LEU A 126 10.41 8.41 6.55
N LYS A 127 9.68 9.20 7.35
CA LYS A 127 10.22 9.97 8.49
C LYS A 127 10.10 9.22 9.82
N GLY A 128 9.63 7.98 9.82
CA GLY A 128 9.37 7.20 11.03
C GLY A 128 8.20 7.70 11.88
N ARG A 129 7.32 8.54 11.33
CA ARG A 129 6.18 9.16 12.03
C ARG A 129 4.90 8.32 11.85
N TYR A 130 4.96 7.03 12.20
CA TYR A 130 3.90 6.07 11.90
C TYR A 130 2.57 6.39 12.58
N GLN A 131 2.58 6.89 13.82
CA GLN A 131 1.35 7.23 14.53
C GLN A 131 0.52 8.31 13.80
N GLU A 132 1.17 9.24 13.11
CA GLU A 132 0.50 10.31 12.37
C GLU A 132 -0.06 9.85 11.02
N THR A 133 0.31 8.65 10.56
CA THR A 133 -0.25 8.08 9.33
C THR A 133 -1.71 7.70 9.51
N PHE A 134 -2.14 7.33 10.72
CA PHE A 134 -3.52 6.90 11.01
C PHE A 134 -4.53 7.99 10.69
N ASP A 135 -4.25 9.25 11.03
CA ASP A 135 -5.12 10.37 10.67
C ASP A 135 -5.25 10.52 9.15
N LYS A 136 -4.17 10.25 8.40
CA LYS A 136 -4.17 10.36 6.94
C LYS A 136 -4.90 9.20 6.27
N PHE A 137 -4.73 7.99 6.77
CA PHE A 137 -5.51 6.84 6.32
C PHE A 137 -7.00 7.02 6.63
N SER A 138 -7.35 7.50 7.84
CA SER A 138 -8.73 7.80 8.19
C SER A 138 -9.37 8.84 7.27
N LEU A 139 -8.64 9.91 6.89
CA LEU A 139 -9.13 10.90 5.93
C LEU A 139 -9.31 10.31 4.53
N ALA A 140 -8.37 9.48 4.07
CA ALA A 140 -8.48 8.81 2.77
C ALA A 140 -9.69 7.85 2.74
N LEU A 141 -9.94 7.11 3.82
CA LEU A 141 -11.10 6.23 3.94
C LEU A 141 -12.42 7.01 3.90
N LYS A 142 -12.52 8.13 4.64
CA LYS A 142 -13.72 8.99 4.64
C LYS A 142 -14.07 9.55 3.26
N LEU A 143 -13.07 9.89 2.46
CA LEU A 143 -13.29 10.33 1.08
C LEU A 143 -13.83 9.17 0.22
N ALA A 144 -13.26 7.97 0.35
CA ALA A 144 -13.78 6.79 -0.35
C ALA A 144 -15.22 6.42 0.09
N GLU A 145 -15.55 6.58 1.37
CA GLU A 145 -16.90 6.41 1.92
C GLU A 145 -17.87 7.46 1.37
N HIS A 146 -17.43 8.72 1.30
CA HIS A 146 -18.23 9.82 0.74
C HIS A 146 -18.58 9.56 -0.73
N CYS A 147 -17.60 9.16 -1.54
CA CYS A 147 -17.84 8.74 -2.92
C CYS A 147 -18.87 7.61 -3.00
N LEU A 148 -18.70 6.53 -2.21
CA LEU A 148 -19.64 5.40 -2.23
C LEU A 148 -21.06 5.83 -1.85
N ALA A 149 -21.21 6.69 -0.84
CA ALA A 149 -22.51 7.20 -0.39
C ALA A 149 -23.15 8.17 -1.39
N GLY A 150 -22.36 8.87 -2.21
CA GLY A 150 -22.82 9.82 -3.20
C GLY A 150 -23.43 9.20 -4.46
N ILE A 151 -23.19 7.90 -4.71
CA ILE A 151 -23.65 7.24 -5.93
C ILE A 151 -25.13 6.82 -5.80
N PRO A 152 -26.02 7.27 -6.72
CA PRO A 152 -27.43 6.90 -6.66
C PRO A 152 -27.62 5.40 -6.95
N LEU A 153 -28.14 4.68 -5.95
CA LEU A 153 -28.44 3.23 -6.01
C LEU A 153 -29.79 2.98 -6.67
N ASN A 154 -29.99 3.43 -7.90
CA ASN A 154 -31.25 3.21 -8.62
C ASN A 154 -31.38 1.78 -9.18
N ASN A 155 -30.27 1.05 -9.38
CA ASN A 155 -30.25 -0.28 -10.00
C ASN A 155 -29.23 -1.21 -9.30
N ASN A 156 -29.47 -2.54 -9.27
CA ASN A 156 -28.50 -3.52 -8.72
C ASN A 156 -27.11 -3.48 -9.39
N HIS A 157 -27.02 -2.95 -10.62
CA HIS A 157 -25.78 -2.84 -11.37
C HIS A 157 -24.84 -1.75 -10.80
N SER A 158 -25.37 -0.60 -10.36
CA SER A 158 -24.57 0.48 -9.78
C SER A 158 -24.01 0.14 -8.41
N VAL A 159 -24.69 -0.71 -7.64
CA VAL A 159 -24.18 -1.24 -6.36
C VAL A 159 -22.95 -2.12 -6.57
N SER A 160 -23.00 -3.07 -7.52
CA SER A 160 -21.91 -4.03 -7.73
C SER A 160 -20.65 -3.39 -8.33
N CYS A 161 -20.78 -2.35 -9.15
CA CYS A 161 -19.64 -1.68 -9.78
C CYS A 161 -18.84 -0.80 -8.83
N THR A 162 -19.41 -0.44 -7.67
CA THR A 162 -18.87 0.61 -6.78
C THR A 162 -18.42 0.04 -5.44
N SER A 163 -19.08 -1.01 -4.94
CA SER A 163 -18.71 -1.66 -3.68
C SER A 163 -17.38 -2.43 -3.76
N GLY A 164 -17.06 -3.02 -4.93
CA GLY A 164 -15.81 -3.77 -5.14
C GLY A 164 -14.56 -2.90 -4.96
N PRO A 165 -14.42 -1.80 -5.73
CA PRO A 165 -13.32 -0.84 -5.58
C PRO A 165 -13.15 -0.32 -4.15
N TYR A 166 -14.26 -0.02 -3.47
CA TYR A 166 -14.27 0.43 -2.08
C TYR A 166 -13.75 -0.64 -1.12
N ASN A 167 -14.26 -1.87 -1.19
CA ASN A 167 -13.87 -2.94 -0.27
C ASN A 167 -12.36 -3.26 -0.35
N SER A 168 -11.81 -3.32 -1.57
CA SER A 168 -10.37 -3.52 -1.77
C SER A 168 -9.55 -2.36 -1.19
N PHE A 169 -10.02 -1.12 -1.36
CA PHE A 169 -9.38 0.07 -0.82
C PHE A 169 -9.41 0.10 0.72
N SER A 170 -10.58 -0.17 1.32
CA SER A 170 -10.75 -0.27 2.77
C SER A 170 -9.85 -1.34 3.38
N LEU A 171 -9.75 -2.51 2.74
CA LEU A 171 -8.85 -3.57 3.21
C LEU A 171 -7.38 -3.12 3.20
N LEU A 172 -6.94 -2.41 2.16
CA LEU A 172 -5.57 -1.90 2.08
C LEU A 172 -5.27 -0.79 3.11
N ILE A 173 -6.28 0.00 3.49
CA ILE A 173 -6.19 0.94 4.63
C ILE A 173 -5.91 0.14 5.91
N GLU A 174 -6.72 -0.88 6.21
CA GLU A 174 -6.56 -1.72 7.42
C GLU A 174 -5.20 -2.40 7.47
N ILE A 175 -4.73 -2.94 6.34
CA ILE A 175 -3.39 -3.54 6.23
C ILE A 175 -2.32 -2.51 6.57
N SER A 176 -2.40 -1.32 5.98
CA SER A 176 -1.42 -0.24 6.19
C SER A 176 -1.41 0.24 7.64
N GLU A 177 -2.59 0.38 8.25
CA GLU A 177 -2.73 0.73 9.66
C GLU A 177 -2.16 -0.34 10.59
N ASN A 178 -2.46 -1.62 10.33
CA ASN A 178 -1.98 -2.74 11.14
C ASN A 178 -0.46 -2.87 11.08
N VAL A 179 0.16 -2.68 9.90
CA VAL A 179 1.62 -2.64 9.77
C VAL A 179 2.21 -1.45 10.54
N ASN A 180 1.66 -0.24 10.35
CA ASN A 180 2.18 0.96 11.00
C ASN A 180 2.01 0.93 12.52
N ARG A 181 1.02 0.21 13.04
CA ARG A 181 0.83 -0.01 14.47
C ARG A 181 1.94 -0.85 15.11
N LEU A 182 2.59 -1.73 14.35
CA LEU A 182 3.75 -2.50 14.85
C LEU A 182 5.03 -1.66 14.92
N LEU A 183 5.05 -0.48 14.28
CA LEU A 183 6.20 0.41 14.21
C LEU A 183 6.07 1.66 15.11
N ALA A 184 4.86 1.95 15.59
CA ALA A 184 4.55 3.08 16.48
C ALA A 184 4.76 2.72 17.95
#